data_AF-A0A8J7BH89-F1
#
_entry.id   AF-A0A8J7BH89-F1
#
_cell.length_a   1.000
_cell.length_b   1.000
_cell.length_c   1.000
_cell.angle_alpha   90.00
_cell.angle_beta   90.00
_cell.angle_gamma   90.00
#
_symmetry.space_group_name_H-M   'P 1'
#
loop_
_entity.id
_entity.type
_entity.pdbx_description
1 polymer ?
#
loop_
_entity_poly.entity_id
_entity_poly.type
_entity_poly.pdbx_seq_one_letter_code
_entity_poly.pdbx_strand_id
1 'polypeptide(L)'
;MRRAALFLSRFLASLWVALAGAFLFLLLSNAPSVPSTTPFASAAIRGEDSAVVHLPNKSFTCTETEQQFQCQTKIQNRSLDLSLTKGNDDQYYFSDCRALYDGRSVNCQRTGQTYAPILSDIYEITDLGLSSQQLQAVKQDYWGINALMQLGELRIMWISAALSIGAGIVAAFSTWVKPGRLSKAFTSLACGFGVYHLVWGFLGRVQYDLVTPYGFTPNTWDWVVNGGAIALGAGTALATAFLLWQRLNQFTRILISISISAGIFSLCWRSLMWNSHHVLSFLGLSDNALVQQGYPLMWLATAISIVLAVAAAILLKLYTNQSIKKFLSLGSGIGSVALTTNFFLFVLLSLGYAD
;
A
#
# COMPACT_ATOMS: atom_id res chain seq x y z
N MET A 1 18.81 -32.34 7.95
CA MET A 1 17.60 -31.52 7.62
C MET A 1 17.52 -30.18 8.37
N ARG A 2 17.70 -30.11 9.69
CA ARG A 2 17.54 -28.85 10.46
C ARG A 2 18.43 -27.68 10.02
N ARG A 3 19.69 -27.94 9.64
CA ARG A 3 20.63 -26.92 9.13
C ARG A 3 20.17 -26.34 7.77
N ALA A 4 19.70 -27.20 6.86
CA ALA A 4 19.18 -26.80 5.56
C ALA A 4 17.91 -25.94 5.70
N ALA A 5 16.97 -26.32 6.59
CA ALA A 5 15.77 -25.52 6.84
C ALA A 5 16.07 -24.14 7.44
N LEU A 6 17.07 -24.05 8.35
CA LEU A 6 17.53 -22.77 8.90
C LEU A 6 18.21 -21.90 7.85
N PHE A 7 19.03 -22.50 6.98
CA PHE A 7 19.64 -21.80 5.85
C PHE A 7 18.57 -21.24 4.92
N LEU A 8 17.61 -22.08 4.49
CA LEU A 8 16.53 -21.67 3.60
C LEU A 8 15.68 -20.54 4.21
N SER A 9 15.33 -20.63 5.50
CA SER A 9 14.58 -19.58 6.19
C SER A 9 15.31 -18.23 6.19
N ARG A 10 16.62 -18.24 6.48
CA ARG A 10 17.44 -17.01 6.48
C ARG A 10 17.63 -16.45 5.07
N PHE A 11 17.83 -17.34 4.09
CA PHE A 11 17.94 -16.96 2.69
C PHE A 11 16.66 -16.30 2.19
N LEU A 12 15.50 -16.94 2.39
CA LEU A 12 14.21 -16.40 2.00
C LEU A 12 13.90 -15.06 2.68
N ALA A 13 14.22 -14.93 3.97
CA ALA A 13 14.06 -13.66 4.69
C ALA A 13 14.96 -12.55 4.10
N SER A 14 16.22 -12.87 3.83
CA SER A 14 17.17 -11.89 3.27
C SER A 14 16.77 -11.48 1.84
N LEU A 15 16.36 -12.45 1.01
CA LEU A 15 15.86 -12.20 -0.33
C LEU A 15 14.61 -11.32 -0.31
N TRP A 16 13.66 -11.61 0.58
CA TRP A 16 12.46 -10.80 0.73
C TRP A 16 12.79 -9.35 1.14
N VAL A 17 13.68 -9.18 2.13
CA VAL A 17 14.12 -7.83 2.55
C VAL A 17 14.79 -7.08 1.40
N ALA A 18 15.63 -7.75 0.60
CA ALA A 18 16.27 -7.14 -0.55
C ALA A 18 15.26 -6.70 -1.62
N LEU A 19 14.27 -7.56 -1.94
CA LEU A 19 13.24 -7.25 -2.93
C LEU A 19 12.31 -6.12 -2.45
N ALA A 20 11.82 -6.20 -1.22
CA ALA A 20 10.96 -5.18 -0.63
C ALA A 20 11.72 -3.84 -0.48
N GLY A 21 12.97 -3.88 -0.06
CA GLY A 21 13.83 -2.71 0.06
C GLY A 21 14.12 -2.06 -1.29
N ALA A 22 14.44 -2.84 -2.32
CA ALA A 22 14.65 -2.32 -3.68
C ALA A 22 13.38 -1.68 -4.24
N PHE A 23 12.22 -2.30 -4.04
CA PHE A 23 10.94 -1.75 -4.47
C PHE A 23 10.60 -0.45 -3.73
N LEU A 24 10.76 -0.40 -2.40
CA LEU A 24 10.57 0.81 -1.62
C LEU A 24 11.53 1.93 -2.03
N PHE A 25 12.80 1.60 -2.26
CA PHE A 25 13.78 2.57 -2.75
C PHE A 25 13.38 3.12 -4.12
N LEU A 26 12.90 2.27 -5.03
CA LEU A 26 12.39 2.70 -6.34
C LEU A 26 11.21 3.68 -6.19
N LEU A 27 10.22 3.35 -5.35
CA LEU A 27 9.07 4.22 -5.07
C LEU A 27 9.50 5.55 -4.45
N LEU A 28 10.27 5.52 -3.35
CA LEU A 28 10.65 6.73 -2.64
C LEU A 28 11.57 7.64 -3.45
N SER A 29 12.50 7.07 -4.22
CA SER A 29 13.43 7.86 -5.03
C SER A 29 12.76 8.54 -6.24
N ASN A 30 11.61 8.06 -6.69
CA ASN A 30 10.89 8.59 -7.85
C ASN A 30 9.50 9.13 -7.50
N ALA A 31 9.18 9.21 -6.20
CA ALA A 31 7.95 9.82 -5.75
C ALA A 31 7.94 11.29 -6.16
N PRO A 32 6.78 11.85 -6.54
CA PRO A 32 6.62 13.28 -6.68
C PRO A 32 6.95 13.92 -5.32
N SER A 33 8.15 14.48 -5.21
CA SER A 33 8.60 15.12 -3.98
C SER A 33 8.15 16.57 -4.01
N VAL A 34 7.49 17.04 -2.96
CA VAL A 34 7.22 18.47 -2.78
C VAL A 34 8.41 19.07 -2.03
N PRO A 35 9.42 19.71 -2.66
CA PRO A 35 9.86 20.97 -2.11
C PRO A 35 8.75 22.00 -2.38
N SER A 36 8.63 22.99 -1.50
CA SER A 36 7.60 24.03 -1.48
C SER A 36 7.53 24.95 -2.72
N THR A 37 8.13 24.56 -3.85
CA THR A 37 8.32 25.42 -5.02
C THR A 37 7.90 24.81 -6.35
N THR A 38 7.84 23.48 -6.50
CA THR A 38 7.38 22.82 -7.75
C THR A 38 5.89 22.50 -7.65
N PRO A 39 5.01 23.17 -8.42
CA PRO A 39 3.57 23.06 -8.21
C PRO A 39 2.89 21.95 -9.04
N PHE A 40 3.66 21.01 -9.60
CA PHE A 40 3.16 19.92 -10.43
C PHE A 40 3.84 18.59 -10.12
N ALA A 41 3.19 17.48 -10.48
CA ALA A 41 3.64 16.14 -10.13
C ALA A 41 4.74 15.62 -11.07
N SER A 42 4.57 15.84 -12.37
CA SER A 42 5.56 15.48 -13.39
C SER A 42 5.34 16.26 -14.69
N ALA A 43 6.36 16.28 -15.53
CA ALA A 43 6.26 16.75 -16.91
C ALA A 43 6.53 15.58 -17.86
N ALA A 44 5.80 15.48 -18.97
CA ALA A 44 5.96 14.45 -19.98
C ALA A 44 6.40 15.10 -21.29
N ILE A 45 7.40 14.53 -21.96
CA ILE A 45 7.82 14.92 -23.30
C ILE A 45 7.25 13.92 -24.28
N ARG A 46 6.47 14.39 -25.26
CA ARG A 46 6.04 13.57 -26.39
C ARG A 46 6.97 13.80 -27.58
N GLY A 47 7.64 12.74 -28.02
CA GLY A 47 8.40 12.74 -29.27
C GLY A 47 7.51 12.55 -30.51
N GLU A 48 8.09 12.75 -31.70
CA GLU A 48 7.42 12.58 -33.00
C GLU A 48 6.81 11.17 -33.17
N ASP A 49 7.48 10.14 -32.64
CA ASP A 49 7.04 8.73 -32.69
C ASP A 49 5.95 8.37 -31.66
N SER A 50 5.28 9.37 -31.05
CA SER A 50 4.33 9.17 -29.91
C SER A 50 4.94 8.52 -28.66
N ALA A 51 6.26 8.40 -28.59
CA ALA A 51 6.96 7.96 -27.39
C ALA A 51 6.86 9.06 -26.32
N VAL A 52 6.36 8.69 -25.14
CA VAL A 52 6.23 9.59 -23.98
C VAL A 52 7.35 9.31 -23.00
N VAL A 53 8.06 10.37 -22.58
CA VAL A 53 9.11 10.31 -21.56
C VAL A 53 8.75 11.23 -20.41
N HIS A 54 8.70 10.68 -19.20
CA HIS A 54 8.37 11.41 -17.99
C HIS A 54 9.63 11.97 -17.32
N LEU A 55 9.53 13.22 -16.88
CA LEU A 55 10.50 13.96 -16.09
C LEU A 55 9.93 14.11 -14.68
N PRO A 56 10.71 13.76 -13.64
CA PRO A 56 10.26 13.91 -12.27
C PRO A 56 10.25 15.39 -11.87
N ASN A 57 9.29 15.82 -11.04
CA ASN A 57 9.22 17.21 -10.59
C ASN A 57 10.52 17.74 -9.97
N LYS A 58 11.27 16.89 -9.24
CA LYS A 58 12.56 17.24 -8.63
C LYS A 58 13.66 17.63 -9.62
N SER A 59 13.50 17.35 -10.92
CA SER A 59 14.46 17.82 -11.93
C SER A 59 14.27 19.31 -12.25
N PHE A 60 13.18 19.91 -11.81
CA PHE A 60 12.87 21.32 -12.01
C PHE A 60 13.25 22.13 -10.77
N THR A 61 13.91 23.27 -11.02
CA THR A 61 14.11 24.32 -10.01
C THR A 61 13.08 25.39 -10.27
N CYS A 62 12.17 25.59 -9.32
CA CYS A 62 11.08 26.54 -9.47
C CYS A 62 11.23 27.74 -8.54
N THR A 63 10.90 28.92 -9.06
CA THR A 63 10.76 30.17 -8.32
C THR A 63 9.33 30.65 -8.41
N GLU A 64 8.71 30.88 -7.25
CA GLU A 64 7.36 31.42 -7.15
C GLU A 64 7.39 32.94 -7.25
N THR A 65 6.51 33.50 -8.07
CA THR A 65 6.23 34.94 -8.13
C THR A 65 4.76 35.18 -7.80
N GLU A 66 4.33 36.45 -7.66
CA GLU A 66 2.95 36.80 -7.30
C GLU A 66 1.91 36.20 -8.26
N GLN A 67 2.22 36.10 -9.56
CA GLN A 67 1.28 35.70 -10.61
C GLN A 67 1.60 34.36 -11.28
N GLN A 68 2.83 33.85 -11.15
CA GLN A 68 3.27 32.65 -11.87
C GLN A 68 4.34 31.86 -11.13
N PHE A 69 4.45 30.57 -11.43
CA PHE A 69 5.61 29.74 -11.11
C PHE A 69 6.51 29.63 -12.33
N GLN A 70 7.79 29.95 -12.17
CA GLN A 70 8.80 29.77 -13.21
C GLN A 70 9.68 28.59 -12.82
N CYS A 71 9.69 27.54 -13.64
CA CYS A 71 10.35 26.27 -13.38
C CYS A 71 11.34 25.96 -14.49
N GLN A 72 12.61 25.77 -14.14
CA GLN A 72 13.67 25.51 -15.11
C GLN A 72 14.30 24.12 -14.89
N THR A 73 14.60 23.43 -15.99
CA THR A 73 15.42 22.22 -15.99
C THR A 73 16.37 22.21 -17.19
N LYS A 74 17.30 21.26 -17.24
CA LYS A 74 18.22 21.05 -18.37
C LYS A 74 17.99 19.68 -18.97
N ILE A 75 17.83 19.63 -20.30
CA ILE A 75 17.65 18.41 -21.08
C ILE A 75 18.67 18.41 -22.20
N GLN A 76 19.59 17.44 -22.22
CA GLN A 76 20.66 17.36 -23.23
C GLN A 76 21.46 18.68 -23.34
N ASN A 77 21.80 19.28 -22.19
CA ASN A 77 22.50 20.58 -22.06
C ASN A 77 21.75 21.81 -22.59
N ARG A 78 20.48 21.70 -22.97
CA ARG A 78 19.61 22.83 -23.33
C ARG A 78 18.61 23.13 -22.22
N SER A 79 18.29 24.41 -21.99
CA SER A 79 17.31 24.79 -20.97
C SER A 79 15.89 24.49 -21.42
N LEU A 80 15.09 23.96 -20.51
CA LEU A 80 13.64 23.87 -20.63
C LEU A 80 13.04 24.71 -19.50
N ASP A 81 12.37 25.78 -19.86
CA ASP A 81 11.74 26.72 -18.95
C ASP A 81 10.22 26.57 -19.06
N LEU A 82 9.56 26.34 -17.93
CA LEU A 82 8.11 26.23 -17.80
C LEU A 82 7.60 27.41 -16.98
N SER A 83 6.59 28.10 -17.48
CA SER A 83 5.90 29.17 -16.77
C SER A 83 4.43 28.80 -16.60
N LEU A 84 4.00 28.70 -15.35
CA LEU A 84 2.65 28.29 -14.97
C LEU A 84 1.94 29.48 -14.31
N THR A 85 0.86 29.95 -14.92
CA THR A 85 0.08 31.08 -14.40
C THR A 85 -0.86 30.60 -13.30
N LYS A 86 -0.83 31.25 -12.13
CA LYS A 86 -1.71 30.90 -10.99
C LYS A 86 -3.18 31.18 -11.34
N GLY A 87 -4.06 30.24 -11.01
CA GLY A 87 -5.51 30.42 -11.07
C GLY A 87 -6.05 31.24 -9.90
N ASN A 88 -7.32 31.67 -9.99
CA ASN A 88 -7.95 32.55 -9.00
C ASN A 88 -8.44 31.83 -7.73
N ASP A 89 -8.67 30.51 -7.78
CA ASP A 89 -9.45 29.81 -6.73
C ASP A 89 -8.64 28.79 -5.89
N ASP A 90 -7.44 28.35 -6.31
CA ASP A 90 -6.62 27.39 -5.54
C ASP A 90 -5.13 27.56 -5.79
N GLN A 91 -4.29 27.36 -4.75
CA GLN A 91 -2.82 27.50 -4.82
C GLN A 91 -2.15 26.57 -5.85
N TYR A 92 -2.83 25.49 -6.27
CA TYR A 92 -2.30 24.46 -7.16
C TYR A 92 -3.14 24.26 -8.44
N TYR A 93 -3.98 25.24 -8.78
CA TYR A 93 -4.69 25.25 -10.05
C TYR A 93 -4.05 26.27 -10.99
N PHE A 94 -3.69 25.83 -12.21
CA PHE A 94 -3.01 26.66 -13.20
C PHE A 94 -3.87 26.86 -14.43
N SER A 95 -3.98 28.11 -14.87
CA SER A 95 -4.83 28.52 -16.00
C SER A 95 -4.15 28.43 -17.36
N ASP A 96 -2.82 28.58 -17.39
CA ASP A 96 -2.01 28.57 -18.61
C ASP A 96 -0.63 27.93 -18.34
N CYS A 97 -0.14 27.11 -19.27
CA CYS A 97 1.24 26.58 -19.25
C CYS A 97 1.98 27.05 -20.49
N ARG A 98 3.11 27.72 -20.29
CA ARG A 98 4.02 28.13 -21.37
C ARG A 98 5.35 27.44 -21.19
N ALA A 99 5.88 26.88 -22.29
CA ALA A 99 7.16 26.21 -22.29
C ALA A 99 8.11 26.84 -23.32
N LEU A 100 9.36 27.07 -22.90
CA LEU A 100 10.45 27.51 -23.77
C LEU A 100 11.56 26.46 -23.73
N TYR A 101 11.99 25.98 -24.90
CA TYR A 101 13.15 25.11 -25.03
C TYR A 101 14.27 25.84 -25.76
N ASP A 102 15.36 26.15 -25.06
CA ASP A 102 16.49 26.96 -25.56
C ASP A 102 16.01 28.30 -26.18
N GLY A 103 15.04 28.94 -25.52
CA GLY A 103 14.43 30.20 -25.95
C GLY A 103 13.37 30.08 -27.06
N ARG A 104 13.09 28.87 -27.58
CA ARG A 104 12.01 28.63 -28.56
C ARG A 104 10.72 28.22 -27.88
N SER A 105 9.60 28.83 -28.28
CA SER A 105 8.28 28.43 -27.79
C SER A 105 7.95 27.00 -28.23
N VAL A 106 7.59 26.16 -27.26
CA VAL A 106 7.10 24.80 -27.48
C VAL A 106 5.72 24.67 -26.83
N ASN A 107 4.94 23.70 -27.28
CA ASN A 107 3.59 23.50 -26.78
C ASN A 107 3.63 22.88 -25.39
N CYS A 108 2.83 23.42 -24.47
CA CYS A 108 2.61 22.85 -23.15
C CYS A 108 1.12 22.77 -22.87
N GLN A 109 0.65 21.59 -22.47
CA GLN A 109 -0.75 21.38 -22.13
C GLN A 109 -0.87 20.48 -20.90
N ARG A 110 -1.93 20.69 -20.13
CA ARG A 110 -2.27 19.80 -19.01
C ARG A 110 -2.95 18.56 -19.58
N THR A 111 -2.40 17.37 -19.31
CA THR A 111 -2.91 16.12 -19.91
C THR A 111 -3.49 15.13 -18.91
N GLY A 112 -3.31 15.38 -17.62
CA GLY A 112 -3.91 14.53 -16.60
C GLY A 112 -3.54 14.95 -15.19
N GLN A 113 -3.97 14.09 -14.26
CA GLN A 113 -3.66 14.22 -12.85
C GLN A 113 -3.02 12.94 -12.33
N THR A 114 -2.15 13.07 -11.33
CA THR A 114 -1.68 11.99 -10.48
C THR A 114 -2.51 11.96 -9.20
N TYR A 115 -2.45 10.84 -8.48
CA TYR A 115 -3.12 10.66 -7.20
C TYR A 115 -2.35 11.27 -6.02
N ALA A 116 -1.30 12.08 -6.27
CA ALA A 116 -0.57 12.71 -5.18
C ALA A 116 -1.46 13.77 -4.49
N PRO A 117 -1.65 13.68 -3.15
CA PRO A 117 -2.66 14.44 -2.42
C PRO A 117 -2.51 15.98 -2.46
N ILE A 118 -1.38 16.48 -2.93
CA ILE A 118 -1.07 17.92 -3.04
C ILE A 118 -0.74 18.31 -4.49
N LEU A 119 -0.09 17.43 -5.26
CA LEU A 119 0.38 17.70 -6.62
C LEU A 119 -0.41 16.85 -7.60
N SER A 120 -1.49 17.39 -8.15
CA SER A 120 -2.27 16.60 -9.10
C SER A 120 -1.71 16.69 -10.52
N ASP A 121 -1.30 17.86 -11.02
CA ASP A 121 -1.16 18.02 -12.46
C ASP A 121 0.08 17.40 -13.12
N ILE A 122 -0.15 16.78 -14.28
CA ILE A 122 0.86 16.36 -15.26
C ILE A 122 0.78 17.28 -16.48
N TYR A 123 1.91 17.87 -16.83
CA TYR A 123 2.05 18.67 -18.05
C TYR A 123 2.70 17.86 -19.16
N GLU A 124 2.15 17.93 -20.35
CA GLU A 124 2.76 17.37 -21.55
C GLU A 124 3.35 18.49 -22.40
N ILE A 125 4.58 18.29 -22.83
CA ILE A 125 5.36 19.20 -23.65
C ILE A 125 5.60 18.52 -25.00
N THR A 126 5.18 19.18 -26.07
CA THR A 126 5.32 18.67 -27.45
C THR A 126 6.18 19.62 -28.28
N ASP A 127 6.64 19.15 -29.44
CA ASP A 127 7.39 19.97 -30.42
C ASP A 127 8.80 20.41 -29.97
N LEU A 128 9.46 19.62 -29.11
CA LEU A 128 10.86 19.88 -28.72
C LEU A 128 11.89 19.60 -29.84
N GLY A 129 11.48 18.92 -30.92
CA GLY A 129 12.37 18.54 -32.03
C GLY A 129 13.51 17.59 -31.61
N LEU A 130 13.27 16.77 -30.58
CA LEU A 130 14.23 15.77 -30.12
C LEU A 130 14.15 14.52 -31.01
N SER A 131 15.30 14.06 -31.49
CA SER A 131 15.39 12.77 -32.19
C SER A 131 15.07 11.60 -31.26
N SER A 132 14.63 10.46 -31.81
CA SER A 132 14.30 9.26 -31.03
C SER A 132 15.49 8.77 -30.17
N GLN A 133 16.74 8.95 -30.65
CA GLN A 133 17.95 8.65 -29.88
C GLN A 133 18.12 9.57 -28.67
N GLN A 134 17.89 10.88 -28.83
CA GLN A 134 17.96 11.83 -27.72
C GLN A 134 16.84 11.57 -26.70
N LEU A 135 15.63 11.26 -27.18
CA LEU A 135 14.51 10.92 -26.32
C LEU A 135 14.78 9.63 -25.52
N GLN A 136 15.43 8.63 -26.14
CA GLN A 136 15.85 7.41 -25.45
C GLN A 136 16.95 7.68 -24.42
N ALA A 137 17.88 8.60 -24.68
CA ALA A 137 18.88 9.02 -23.70
C ALA A 137 18.23 9.70 -22.49
N VAL A 138 17.27 10.62 -22.71
CA VAL A 138 16.50 11.24 -21.62
C VAL A 138 15.69 10.19 -20.84
N LYS A 139 15.11 9.21 -21.52
CA LYS A 139 14.42 8.09 -20.87
C LYS A 139 15.36 7.27 -19.98
N GLN A 140 16.63 7.09 -20.38
CA GLN A 140 17.64 6.39 -19.57
C GLN A 140 18.08 7.22 -18.37
N ASP A 141 18.28 8.52 -18.54
CA ASP A 141 18.62 9.44 -17.44
C ASP A 141 17.54 9.42 -16.34
N TYR A 142 16.26 9.32 -16.75
CA TYR A 142 15.10 9.26 -15.86
C TYR A 142 14.41 7.89 -15.85
N TRP A 143 15.17 6.80 -15.91
CA TRP A 143 14.62 5.44 -16.06
C TRP A 143 13.60 5.05 -14.98
N GLY A 144 13.80 5.50 -13.73
CA GLY A 144 12.99 5.10 -12.58
C GLY A 144 11.53 5.54 -12.69
N ILE A 145 11.29 6.85 -12.88
CA ILE A 145 9.93 7.38 -13.08
C ILE A 145 9.30 6.82 -14.36
N ASN A 146 10.07 6.68 -15.44
CA ASN A 146 9.56 6.11 -16.68
C ASN A 146 9.15 4.63 -16.53
N ALA A 147 9.90 3.85 -15.75
CA ALA A 147 9.54 2.47 -15.42
C ALA A 147 8.28 2.41 -14.55
N LEU A 148 8.14 3.29 -13.54
CA LEU A 148 6.94 3.34 -12.69
C LEU A 148 5.69 3.75 -13.48
N MET A 149 5.79 4.78 -14.33
CA MET A 149 4.67 5.20 -15.19
C MET A 149 4.30 4.12 -16.21
N GLN A 150 5.28 3.40 -16.76
CA GLN A 150 5.03 2.27 -17.65
C GLN A 150 4.40 1.06 -16.94
N LEU A 151 4.74 0.82 -15.66
CA LEU A 151 4.08 -0.20 -14.86
C LEU A 151 2.61 0.19 -14.60
N GLY A 152 2.37 1.46 -14.27
CA GLY A 152 1.07 1.96 -13.88
C GLY A 152 0.63 1.43 -12.51
N GLU A 153 -0.41 2.03 -11.97
CA GLU A 153 -0.95 1.74 -10.64
C GLU A 153 -1.26 0.25 -10.44
N LEU A 154 -1.95 -0.38 -11.39
CA LEU A 154 -2.36 -1.78 -11.29
C LEU A 154 -1.17 -2.73 -11.10
N ARG A 155 -0.08 -2.55 -11.86
CA ARG A 155 1.09 -3.43 -11.73
C ARG A 155 1.90 -3.13 -10.47
N ILE A 156 1.92 -1.87 -10.03
CA ILE A 156 2.52 -1.48 -8.74
C ILE A 156 1.77 -2.17 -7.60
N MET A 157 0.43 -2.20 -7.65
CA MET A 157 -0.41 -2.95 -6.71
C MET A 157 -0.19 -4.47 -6.78
N TRP A 158 0.07 -5.04 -7.97
CA TRP A 158 0.43 -6.45 -8.10
C TRP A 158 1.76 -6.78 -7.41
N ILE A 159 2.78 -5.95 -7.59
CA ILE A 159 4.08 -6.14 -6.95
C ILE A 159 3.95 -6.05 -5.43
N SER A 160 3.20 -5.07 -4.91
CA SER A 160 2.98 -4.92 -3.48
C SER A 160 2.19 -6.09 -2.86
N ALA A 161 1.19 -6.61 -3.57
CA ALA A 161 0.46 -7.81 -3.20
C ALA A 161 1.39 -9.04 -3.14
N ALA A 162 2.22 -9.24 -4.17
CA ALA A 162 3.17 -10.34 -4.23
C ALA A 162 4.22 -10.28 -3.10
N LEU A 163 4.75 -9.09 -2.81
CA LEU A 163 5.67 -8.87 -1.69
C LEU A 163 4.98 -9.13 -0.34
N SER A 164 3.71 -8.76 -0.19
CA SER A 164 2.94 -9.01 1.04
C SER A 164 2.71 -10.49 1.29
N ILE A 165 2.32 -11.24 0.25
CA ILE A 165 2.19 -12.71 0.31
C ILE A 165 3.54 -13.36 0.63
N GLY A 166 4.62 -12.89 -0.02
CA GLY A 166 5.98 -13.33 0.25
C GLY A 166 6.37 -13.15 1.72
N ALA A 167 6.02 -12.00 2.32
CA ALA A 167 6.27 -11.73 3.74
C ALA A 167 5.58 -12.77 4.63
N GLY A 168 4.32 -13.08 4.32
CA GLY A 168 3.54 -14.13 5.00
C GLY A 168 4.19 -15.51 4.95
N ILE A 169 4.64 -15.94 3.77
CA ILE A 169 5.29 -17.24 3.58
C ILE A 169 6.60 -17.30 4.38
N VAL A 170 7.42 -16.24 4.30
CA VAL A 170 8.68 -16.12 5.04
C VAL A 170 8.44 -16.17 6.56
N ALA A 171 7.46 -15.41 7.05
CA ALA A 171 7.13 -15.35 8.47
C ALA A 171 6.59 -16.70 8.99
N ALA A 172 5.67 -17.33 8.25
CA ALA A 172 5.13 -18.63 8.59
C ALA A 172 6.24 -19.69 8.64
N PHE A 173 7.07 -19.77 7.59
CA PHE A 173 8.16 -20.74 7.52
C PHE A 173 9.20 -20.52 8.63
N SER A 174 9.59 -19.27 8.89
CA SER A 174 10.56 -18.94 9.95
C SER A 174 10.03 -19.29 11.34
N THR A 175 8.77 -18.98 11.62
CA THR A 175 8.09 -19.37 12.87
C THR A 175 7.93 -20.90 12.97
N TRP A 176 7.71 -21.60 11.86
CA TRP A 176 7.68 -23.06 11.84
C TRP A 176 9.05 -23.68 12.14
N VAL A 177 10.14 -23.11 11.63
CA VAL A 177 11.49 -23.65 11.88
C VAL A 177 11.93 -23.40 13.32
N LYS A 178 11.67 -22.22 13.87
CA LYS A 178 12.08 -21.83 15.22
C LYS A 178 11.03 -20.96 15.92
N PRO A 179 9.97 -21.56 16.50
CA PRO A 179 8.98 -20.79 17.25
C PRO A 179 9.64 -20.16 18.47
N GLY A 180 9.58 -18.84 18.58
CA GLY A 180 10.25 -18.07 19.63
C GLY A 180 9.32 -17.13 20.39
N ARG A 181 9.88 -16.42 21.37
CA ARG A 181 9.16 -15.35 22.11
C ARG A 181 8.66 -14.25 21.16
N LEU A 182 9.48 -13.91 20.16
CA LEU A 182 9.11 -12.94 19.12
C LEU A 182 7.91 -13.41 18.30
N SER A 183 7.87 -14.68 17.87
CA SER A 183 6.72 -15.22 17.14
C SER A 183 5.43 -15.17 17.97
N LYS A 184 5.52 -15.43 19.29
CA LYS A 184 4.40 -15.31 20.21
C LYS A 184 3.91 -13.87 20.31
N ALA A 185 4.82 -12.93 20.58
CA ALA A 185 4.49 -11.50 20.66
C ALA A 185 3.91 -10.96 19.35
N PHE A 186 4.52 -11.30 18.21
CA PHE A 186 4.04 -10.90 16.90
C PHE A 186 2.64 -11.47 16.59
N THR A 187 2.45 -12.78 16.80
CA THR A 187 1.13 -13.41 16.57
C THR A 187 0.06 -12.78 17.47
N SER A 188 0.43 -12.48 18.72
CA SER A 188 -0.43 -11.81 19.69
C SER A 188 -0.86 -10.42 19.22
N LEU A 189 0.09 -9.61 18.73
CA LEU A 189 -0.19 -8.29 18.16
C LEU A 189 -1.04 -8.40 16.88
N ALA A 190 -0.75 -9.36 16.01
CA ALA A 190 -1.53 -9.60 14.79
C ALA A 190 -2.99 -9.94 15.13
N CYS A 191 -3.24 -10.84 16.08
CA CYS A 191 -4.60 -11.15 16.51
C CYS A 191 -5.33 -9.92 17.08
N GLY A 192 -4.64 -9.10 17.88
CA GLY A 192 -5.17 -7.84 18.37
C GLY A 192 -5.49 -6.83 17.27
N PHE A 193 -4.60 -6.67 16.30
CA PHE A 193 -4.80 -5.83 15.11
C PHE A 193 -5.99 -6.29 14.27
N GLY A 194 -6.18 -7.61 14.14
CA GLY A 194 -7.35 -8.19 13.49
C GLY A 194 -8.66 -7.82 14.19
N VAL A 195 -8.69 -7.91 15.52
CA VAL A 195 -9.87 -7.51 16.31
C VAL A 195 -10.10 -6.01 16.24
N TYR A 196 -9.04 -5.19 16.31
CA TYR A 196 -9.13 -3.74 16.09
C TYR A 196 -9.86 -3.45 14.78
N HIS A 197 -9.43 -4.06 13.67
CA HIS A 197 -10.07 -3.85 12.38
C HIS A 197 -11.49 -4.40 12.29
N LEU A 198 -11.79 -5.51 12.97
CA LEU A 198 -13.15 -6.05 13.01
C LEU A 198 -14.09 -5.09 13.71
N VAL A 199 -13.69 -4.59 14.87
CA VAL A 199 -14.49 -3.67 15.68
C VAL A 199 -14.62 -2.32 14.98
N TRP A 200 -13.52 -1.78 14.48
CA TRP A 200 -13.51 -0.52 13.73
C TRP A 200 -14.39 -0.62 12.48
N GLY A 201 -14.28 -1.72 11.72
CA GLY A 201 -15.11 -1.95 10.54
C GLY A 201 -16.60 -2.18 10.86
N PHE A 202 -16.91 -2.77 12.02
CA PHE A 202 -18.29 -2.96 12.46
C PHE A 202 -18.90 -1.64 12.94
N LEU A 203 -18.24 -0.94 13.87
CA LEU A 203 -18.73 0.31 14.43
C LEU A 203 -18.69 1.47 13.42
N GLY A 204 -17.64 1.56 12.61
CA GLY A 204 -17.49 2.59 11.59
C GLY A 204 -18.48 2.49 10.43
N ARG A 205 -19.16 1.34 10.26
CA ARG A 205 -20.26 1.17 9.30
C ARG A 205 -21.61 1.60 9.83
N VAL A 206 -21.73 1.82 11.14
CA VAL A 206 -22.97 2.37 11.72
C VAL A 206 -23.06 3.82 11.28
N GLN A 207 -24.11 4.14 10.53
CA GLN A 207 -24.36 5.51 10.07
C GLN A 207 -24.54 6.43 11.27
N TYR A 208 -23.88 7.59 11.24
CA TYR A 208 -23.91 8.55 12.33
C TYR A 208 -25.34 8.99 12.68
N ASP A 209 -26.23 9.10 11.69
CA ASP A 209 -27.64 9.46 11.87
C ASP A 209 -28.40 8.52 12.83
N LEU A 210 -27.95 7.27 12.97
CA LEU A 210 -28.53 6.30 13.90
C LEU A 210 -28.10 6.54 15.35
N VAL A 211 -26.97 7.21 15.58
CA VAL A 211 -26.42 7.48 16.92
C VAL A 211 -26.66 8.92 17.40
N THR A 212 -26.92 9.86 16.48
CA THR A 212 -27.28 11.26 16.80
C THR A 212 -28.43 11.38 17.81
N PRO A 213 -29.52 10.59 17.74
CA PRO A 213 -30.63 10.67 18.70
C PRO A 213 -30.24 10.35 20.16
N TYR A 214 -29.11 9.68 20.37
CA TYR A 214 -28.60 9.33 21.70
C TYR A 214 -27.64 10.39 22.27
N GLY A 215 -27.53 11.56 21.62
CA GLY A 215 -26.72 12.68 22.10
C GLY A 215 -25.23 12.57 21.79
N PHE A 216 -24.82 11.66 20.90
CA PHE A 216 -23.44 11.60 20.42
C PHE A 216 -23.18 12.74 19.45
N THR A 217 -22.07 13.47 19.66
CA THR A 217 -21.51 14.38 18.66
C THR A 217 -20.59 13.60 17.70
N PRO A 218 -20.22 14.13 16.51
CA PRO A 218 -19.34 13.43 15.58
C PRO A 218 -17.99 13.08 16.23
N ASN A 219 -17.42 14.02 16.99
CA ASN A 219 -16.16 13.82 17.71
C ASN A 219 -16.28 12.75 18.80
N THR A 220 -17.41 12.71 19.52
CA THR A 220 -17.65 11.67 20.53
C THR A 220 -17.79 10.30 19.88
N TRP A 221 -18.51 10.22 18.75
CA TRP A 221 -18.69 8.96 18.03
C TRP A 221 -17.36 8.42 17.47
N ASP A 222 -16.53 9.29 16.89
CA ASP A 222 -15.20 8.89 16.41
C ASP A 222 -14.32 8.37 17.56
N TRP A 223 -14.37 9.02 18.73
CA TRP A 223 -13.70 8.52 19.94
C TRP A 223 -14.22 7.16 20.40
N VAL A 224 -15.53 6.91 20.32
CA VAL A 224 -16.12 5.62 20.68
C VAL A 224 -15.68 4.52 19.71
N VAL A 225 -15.72 4.81 18.40
CA VAL A 225 -15.30 3.86 17.35
C VAL A 225 -13.82 3.53 17.50
N ASN A 226 -12.95 4.54 17.52
CA ASN A 226 -11.51 4.36 17.58
C ASN A 226 -11.06 3.84 18.95
N GLY A 227 -11.57 4.42 20.04
CA GLY A 227 -11.25 4.00 21.40
C GLY A 227 -11.72 2.57 21.70
N GLY A 228 -12.94 2.21 21.30
CA GLY A 228 -13.46 0.85 21.44
C GLY A 228 -12.66 -0.17 20.65
N ALA A 229 -12.31 0.15 19.40
CA ALA A 229 -11.46 -0.70 18.58
C ALA A 229 -10.07 -0.89 19.18
N ILE A 230 -9.42 0.19 19.65
CA ILE A 230 -8.10 0.13 20.29
C ILE A 230 -8.16 -0.70 21.57
N ALA A 231 -9.14 -0.47 22.43
CA ALA A 231 -9.29 -1.19 23.69
C ALA A 231 -9.47 -2.70 23.47
N LEU A 232 -10.36 -3.09 22.54
CA LEU A 232 -10.59 -4.51 22.22
C LEU A 232 -9.41 -5.15 21.49
N GLY A 233 -8.74 -4.41 20.61
CA GLY A 233 -7.52 -4.87 19.94
C GLY A 233 -6.38 -5.11 20.93
N ALA A 234 -6.09 -4.14 21.79
CA ALA A 234 -5.06 -4.25 22.83
C ALA A 234 -5.41 -5.32 23.86
N GLY A 235 -6.66 -5.39 24.30
CA GLY A 235 -7.15 -6.44 25.20
C GLY A 235 -6.99 -7.84 24.61
N THR A 236 -7.32 -8.01 23.32
CA THR A 236 -7.13 -9.29 22.61
C THR A 236 -5.65 -9.62 22.47
N ALA A 237 -4.79 -8.64 22.17
CA ALA A 237 -3.36 -8.86 22.14
C ALA A 237 -2.86 -9.34 23.51
N LEU A 238 -3.15 -8.64 24.60
CA LEU A 238 -2.72 -9.06 25.94
C LEU A 238 -3.26 -10.43 26.34
N ALA A 239 -4.52 -10.72 26.03
CA ALA A 239 -5.13 -12.02 26.30
C ALA A 239 -4.47 -13.16 25.50
N THR A 240 -4.14 -12.92 24.23
CA THR A 240 -3.45 -13.88 23.36
C THR A 240 -2.05 -14.16 23.89
N ALA A 241 -1.32 -13.12 24.25
CA ALA A 241 -0.04 -13.17 24.90
C ALA A 241 -0.09 -14.06 26.14
N PHE A 242 -1.03 -13.77 27.04
CA PHE A 242 -1.22 -14.51 28.27
C PHE A 242 -1.52 -15.99 28.02
N LEU A 243 -2.40 -16.31 27.06
CA LEU A 243 -2.71 -17.67 26.65
C LEU A 243 -1.49 -18.41 26.09
N LEU A 244 -0.60 -17.73 25.36
CA LEU A 244 0.60 -18.32 24.77
C LEU A 244 1.74 -18.51 25.79
N TRP A 245 1.71 -17.82 26.92
CA TRP A 245 2.74 -17.88 27.96
C TRP A 245 2.33 -18.68 29.20
N GLN A 246 1.05 -18.77 29.52
CA GLN A 246 0.54 -19.43 30.71
C GLN A 246 -0.56 -20.44 30.40
N ARG A 247 -0.70 -21.44 31.27
CA ARG A 247 -1.84 -22.36 31.22
C ARG A 247 -3.05 -21.67 31.83
N LEU A 248 -4.10 -21.55 31.03
CA LEU A 248 -5.38 -20.96 31.42
C LEU A 248 -6.42 -22.04 31.71
N ASN A 249 -7.40 -21.69 32.54
CA ASN A 249 -8.60 -22.51 32.74
C ASN A 249 -9.35 -22.66 31.41
N GLN A 250 -10.02 -23.80 31.23
CA GLN A 250 -10.65 -24.18 29.97
C GLN A 250 -11.67 -23.14 29.47
N PHE A 251 -12.44 -22.54 30.37
CA PHE A 251 -13.44 -21.52 30.03
C PHE A 251 -12.78 -20.25 29.47
N THR A 252 -11.81 -19.68 30.19
CA THR A 252 -11.03 -18.51 29.76
C THR A 252 -10.32 -18.77 28.43
N ARG A 253 -9.78 -19.97 28.24
CA ARG A 253 -9.15 -20.38 27.00
C ARG A 253 -10.14 -20.38 25.83
N ILE A 254 -11.36 -20.89 26.01
CA ILE A 254 -12.39 -20.90 24.95
C ILE A 254 -12.76 -19.46 24.56
N LEU A 255 -13.03 -18.59 25.54
CA LEU A 255 -13.38 -17.20 25.28
C LEU A 255 -12.28 -16.47 24.49
N ILE A 256 -11.03 -16.56 24.95
CA ILE A 256 -9.90 -15.92 24.28
C ILE A 256 -9.68 -16.52 22.88
N SER A 257 -9.87 -17.84 22.71
CA SER A 257 -9.73 -18.49 21.41
C SER A 257 -10.76 -17.98 20.39
N ILE A 258 -11.98 -17.66 20.82
CA ILE A 258 -13.01 -17.07 19.96
C ILE A 258 -12.57 -15.67 19.51
N SER A 259 -12.13 -14.81 20.43
CA SER A 259 -11.64 -13.47 20.10
C SER A 259 -10.44 -13.50 19.16
N ILE A 260 -9.49 -14.41 19.40
CA ILE A 260 -8.33 -14.63 18.52
C ILE A 260 -8.77 -15.06 17.12
N SER A 261 -9.72 -15.98 17.03
CA SER A 261 -10.21 -16.52 15.76
C SER A 261 -10.95 -15.46 14.95
N ALA A 262 -11.72 -14.59 15.62
CA ALA A 262 -12.33 -13.42 15.00
C ALA A 262 -11.27 -12.44 14.46
N GLY A 263 -10.18 -12.23 15.20
CA GLY A 263 -9.03 -11.45 14.72
C GLY A 263 -8.37 -12.06 13.49
N ILE A 264 -8.14 -13.37 13.47
CA ILE A 264 -7.58 -14.08 12.30
C ILE A 264 -8.52 -14.03 11.10
N PHE A 265 -9.82 -14.22 11.32
CA PHE A 265 -10.85 -14.05 10.29
C PHE A 265 -10.73 -12.67 9.65
N SER A 266 -10.74 -11.61 10.46
CA SER A 266 -10.68 -10.22 10.02
C SER A 266 -9.43 -9.90 9.18
N LEU A 267 -8.25 -10.31 9.67
CA LEU A 267 -7.01 -10.11 8.93
C LEU A 267 -6.99 -10.87 7.61
N CYS A 268 -7.41 -12.13 7.63
CA CYS A 268 -7.42 -12.97 6.45
C CYS A 268 -8.41 -12.43 5.41
N TRP A 269 -9.60 -12.07 5.86
CA TRP A 269 -10.66 -11.50 5.04
C TRP A 269 -10.19 -10.25 4.33
N ARG A 270 -9.65 -9.28 5.08
CA ARG A 270 -9.18 -8.01 4.53
C ARG A 270 -8.00 -8.22 3.57
N SER A 271 -7.04 -9.07 3.95
CA SER A 271 -5.88 -9.36 3.10
C SER A 271 -6.27 -10.06 1.81
N LEU A 272 -7.23 -11.00 1.85
CA LEU A 272 -7.71 -11.70 0.67
C LEU A 272 -8.57 -10.80 -0.20
N MET A 273 -9.47 -10.01 0.37
CA MET A 273 -10.29 -9.06 -0.40
C MET A 273 -9.42 -8.08 -1.19
N TRP A 274 -8.36 -7.54 -0.56
CA TRP A 274 -7.40 -6.70 -1.26
C TRP A 274 -6.59 -7.46 -2.32
N ASN A 275 -5.89 -8.52 -1.92
CA ASN A 275 -4.95 -9.21 -2.82
C ASN A 275 -5.66 -9.99 -3.94
N SER A 276 -6.87 -10.52 -3.73
CA SER A 276 -7.53 -11.38 -4.71
C SER A 276 -7.96 -10.65 -5.98
N HIS A 277 -8.40 -9.39 -5.86
CA HIS A 277 -8.74 -8.57 -7.02
C HIS A 277 -7.50 -8.32 -7.91
N HIS A 278 -6.38 -8.00 -7.27
CA HIS A 278 -5.10 -7.77 -7.93
C HIS A 278 -4.47 -9.05 -8.50
N VAL A 279 -4.51 -10.16 -7.77
CA VAL A 279 -3.96 -11.44 -8.25
C VAL A 279 -4.78 -12.00 -9.42
N LEU A 280 -6.12 -11.87 -9.41
CA LEU A 280 -6.94 -12.37 -10.51
C LEU A 280 -6.83 -11.51 -11.77
N SER A 281 -6.70 -10.18 -11.63
CA SER A 281 -6.39 -9.31 -12.76
C SER A 281 -5.01 -9.63 -13.34
N PHE A 282 -4.01 -9.93 -12.51
CA PHE A 282 -2.69 -10.38 -12.98
C PHE A 282 -2.78 -11.67 -13.82
N LEU A 283 -3.62 -12.61 -13.41
CA LEU A 283 -3.82 -13.88 -14.12
C LEU A 283 -4.68 -13.74 -15.38
N GLY A 284 -5.13 -12.53 -15.74
CA GLY A 284 -6.00 -12.29 -16.90
C GLY A 284 -7.41 -12.87 -16.73
N LEU A 285 -7.82 -13.14 -15.49
CA LEU A 285 -9.11 -13.77 -15.18
C LEU A 285 -10.22 -12.75 -14.87
N SER A 286 -9.90 -11.45 -14.85
CA SER A 286 -10.82 -10.37 -14.47
C SER A 286 -11.83 -9.97 -15.54
N ASP A 287 -11.63 -10.36 -16.81
CA ASP A 287 -12.50 -9.97 -17.94
C ASP A 287 -13.81 -10.77 -18.01
N ASN A 288 -13.96 -11.80 -17.16
CA ASN A 288 -15.21 -12.52 -17.05
C ASN A 288 -16.25 -11.69 -16.28
N ALA A 289 -17.45 -11.52 -16.85
CA ALA A 289 -18.58 -10.80 -16.24
C ALA A 289 -18.94 -11.27 -14.81
N LEU A 290 -18.54 -12.49 -14.43
CA LEU A 290 -18.67 -13.03 -13.07
C LEU A 290 -17.70 -12.40 -12.05
N VAL A 291 -16.52 -11.93 -12.48
CA VAL A 291 -15.53 -11.25 -11.63
C VAL A 291 -15.91 -9.77 -11.43
N GLN A 292 -16.52 -9.14 -12.44
CA GLN A 292 -17.05 -7.77 -12.34
C GLN A 292 -18.15 -7.63 -11.29
N GLN A 293 -18.92 -8.70 -11.03
CA GLN A 293 -19.93 -8.66 -9.98
C GLN A 293 -19.37 -8.73 -8.55
N GLY A 294 -18.07 -9.04 -8.35
CA GLY A 294 -17.38 -8.99 -7.05
C GLY A 294 -17.83 -10.05 -6.01
N TYR A 295 -19.06 -10.55 -6.09
CA TYR A 295 -19.65 -11.52 -5.16
C TYR A 295 -18.90 -12.86 -5.06
N PRO A 296 -18.49 -13.55 -6.14
CA PRO A 296 -17.87 -14.87 -6.00
C PRO A 296 -16.49 -14.80 -5.30
N LEU A 297 -15.75 -13.72 -5.53
CA LEU A 297 -14.49 -13.41 -4.85
C LEU A 297 -14.68 -13.17 -3.35
N MET A 298 -15.69 -12.38 -3.03
CA MET A 298 -16.13 -12.11 -1.67
C MET A 298 -16.54 -13.41 -0.95
N TRP A 299 -17.27 -14.32 -1.60
CA TRP A 299 -17.61 -15.61 -1.00
C TRP A 299 -16.39 -16.50 -0.78
N LEU A 300 -15.47 -16.57 -1.74
CA LEU A 300 -14.26 -17.38 -1.62
C LEU A 300 -13.35 -16.88 -0.48
N ALA A 301 -13.11 -15.57 -0.42
CA ALA A 301 -12.34 -14.98 0.66
C ALA A 301 -13.01 -15.21 2.02
N THR A 302 -14.35 -15.26 2.07
CA THR A 302 -15.11 -15.45 3.32
C THR A 302 -14.92 -16.88 3.77
N ALA A 303 -15.11 -17.83 2.85
CA ALA A 303 -14.94 -19.26 3.11
C ALA A 303 -13.52 -19.58 3.61
N ILE A 304 -12.48 -19.08 2.94
CA ILE A 304 -11.09 -19.28 3.36
C ILE A 304 -10.85 -18.68 4.75
N SER A 305 -11.35 -17.46 5.00
CA SER A 305 -11.19 -16.79 6.30
C SER A 305 -11.89 -17.54 7.43
N ILE A 306 -13.09 -18.08 7.19
CA ILE A 306 -13.82 -18.93 8.15
C ILE A 306 -13.03 -20.19 8.45
N VAL A 307 -12.53 -20.89 7.42
CA VAL A 307 -11.75 -22.12 7.60
C VAL A 307 -10.51 -21.86 8.46
N LEU A 308 -9.79 -20.75 8.21
CA LEU A 308 -8.58 -20.41 8.97
C LEU A 308 -8.89 -19.97 10.41
N ALA A 309 -10.00 -19.26 10.62
CA ALA A 309 -10.46 -18.90 11.96
C ALA A 309 -10.88 -20.14 12.78
N VAL A 310 -11.63 -21.06 12.18
CA VAL A 310 -12.01 -22.33 12.82
C VAL A 310 -10.77 -23.17 13.12
N ALA A 311 -9.81 -23.24 12.18
CA ALA A 311 -8.55 -23.93 12.40
C ALA A 311 -7.78 -23.32 13.58
N ALA A 312 -7.72 -21.99 13.70
CA ALA A 312 -7.09 -21.31 14.84
C ALA A 312 -7.77 -21.67 16.17
N ALA A 313 -9.11 -21.64 16.22
CA ALA A 313 -9.88 -22.03 17.41
C ALA A 313 -9.58 -23.47 17.83
N ILE A 314 -9.56 -24.41 16.88
CA ILE A 314 -9.27 -25.84 17.13
C ILE A 314 -7.84 -26.01 17.64
N LEU A 315 -6.85 -25.36 17.01
CA LEU A 315 -5.45 -25.46 17.39
C LEU A 315 -5.20 -24.92 18.81
N LEU A 316 -5.86 -23.81 19.17
CA LEU A 316 -5.78 -23.23 20.51
C LEU A 316 -6.53 -24.07 21.55
N LYS A 317 -7.66 -24.68 21.18
CA LYS A 317 -8.42 -25.58 22.06
C LYS A 317 -7.62 -26.83 22.42
N LEU A 318 -6.95 -27.45 21.43
CA LEU A 318 -6.12 -28.64 21.64
C LEU A 318 -4.89 -28.37 22.52
N TYR A 319 -4.31 -27.16 22.41
CA TYR A 319 -3.22 -26.66 23.26
C TYR A 319 -2.03 -27.64 23.43
N THR A 320 -1.65 -28.36 22.36
CA THR A 320 -0.44 -29.18 22.33
C THR A 320 0.75 -28.36 21.82
N ASN A 321 1.99 -28.77 22.10
CA ASN A 321 3.17 -28.09 21.56
C ASN A 321 3.13 -27.97 20.03
N GLN A 322 2.61 -29.00 19.34
CA GLN A 322 2.47 -29.00 17.89
C GLN A 322 1.32 -28.10 17.42
N SER A 323 0.20 -28.04 18.15
CA SER A 323 -0.92 -27.17 17.77
C SER A 323 -0.59 -25.69 17.98
N ILE A 324 0.08 -25.33 19.07
CA ILE A 324 0.58 -23.97 19.31
C ILE A 324 1.60 -23.58 18.26
N LYS A 325 2.49 -24.49 17.87
CA LYS A 325 3.44 -24.25 16.77
C LYS A 325 2.73 -23.95 15.43
N LYS A 326 1.70 -24.73 15.08
CA LYS A 326 0.87 -24.50 13.88
C LYS A 326 0.14 -23.16 13.96
N PHE A 327 -0.45 -22.85 15.12
CA PHE A 327 -1.14 -21.59 15.37
C PHE A 327 -0.19 -20.39 15.21
N LEU A 328 1.01 -20.44 15.80
CA LEU A 328 2.01 -19.38 15.67
C LEU A 328 2.46 -19.20 14.21
N SER A 329 2.62 -20.29 13.45
CA SER A 329 2.95 -20.23 12.03
C SER A 329 1.83 -19.56 11.22
N LEU A 330 0.58 -19.94 11.48
CA LEU A 330 -0.61 -19.37 10.85
C LEU A 330 -0.74 -17.87 11.16
N GLY A 331 -0.70 -17.51 12.44
CA GLY A 331 -0.83 -16.13 12.90
C GLY A 331 0.32 -15.24 12.45
N SER A 332 1.55 -15.75 12.44
CA SER A 332 2.70 -15.00 11.90
C SER A 332 2.57 -14.79 10.39
N GLY A 333 2.11 -15.80 9.65
CA GLY A 333 1.90 -15.68 8.21
C GLY A 333 0.84 -14.65 7.87
N ILE A 334 -0.39 -14.85 8.37
CA ILE A 334 -1.52 -13.95 8.10
C ILE A 334 -1.23 -12.54 8.61
N GLY A 335 -0.67 -12.41 9.82
CA GLY A 335 -0.28 -11.12 10.39
C GLY A 335 0.74 -10.39 9.53
N SER A 336 1.74 -11.09 9.00
CA SER A 336 2.75 -10.46 8.13
C SER A 336 2.18 -10.05 6.78
N VAL A 337 1.28 -10.83 6.17
CA VAL A 337 0.58 -10.41 4.94
C VAL A 337 -0.20 -9.13 5.23
N ALA A 338 -1.05 -9.14 6.25
CA ALA A 338 -1.92 -8.01 6.56
C ALA A 338 -1.13 -6.73 6.86
N LEU A 339 -0.09 -6.80 7.69
CA LEU A 339 0.74 -5.63 8.02
C LEU A 339 1.49 -5.10 6.80
N THR A 340 2.06 -5.99 5.99
CA THR A 340 2.80 -5.59 4.78
C THR A 340 1.87 -5.00 3.73
N THR A 341 0.68 -5.56 3.56
CA THR A 341 -0.36 -5.01 2.67
C THR A 341 -0.77 -3.61 3.11
N ASN A 342 -1.10 -3.40 4.40
CA ASN A 342 -1.45 -2.06 4.91
C ASN A 342 -0.28 -1.08 4.80
N PHE A 343 0.95 -1.53 5.02
CA PHE A 343 2.14 -0.69 4.88
C PHE A 343 2.34 -0.23 3.43
N PHE A 344 2.30 -1.15 2.46
CA PHE A 344 2.42 -0.76 1.05
C PHE A 344 1.27 0.11 0.59
N LEU A 345 0.04 -0.20 1.00
CA LEU A 345 -1.13 0.65 0.76
C LEU A 345 -0.89 2.08 1.24
N PHE A 346 -0.48 2.23 2.50
CA PHE A 346 -0.18 3.53 3.08
C PHE A 346 0.92 4.25 2.29
N VAL A 347 2.00 3.55 1.92
CA VAL A 347 3.10 4.12 1.13
C VAL A 347 2.61 4.55 -0.25
N LEU A 348 1.84 3.73 -0.96
CA LEU A 348 1.35 4.05 -2.30
C LEU A 348 0.39 5.24 -2.29
N LEU A 349 -0.55 5.28 -1.34
CA LEU A 349 -1.46 6.41 -1.14
C LEU A 349 -0.69 7.69 -0.77
N SER A 350 0.25 7.60 0.17
CA SER A 350 1.02 8.76 0.63
C SER A 350 1.93 9.34 -0.44
N LEU A 351 2.43 8.50 -1.35
CA LEU A 351 3.29 8.91 -2.45
C LEU A 351 2.52 9.25 -3.75
N GLY A 352 1.19 9.09 -3.77
CA GLY A 352 0.37 9.41 -4.93
C GLY A 352 0.43 8.40 -6.07
N TYR A 353 0.76 7.15 -5.77
CA TYR A 353 0.82 6.05 -6.75
C TYR A 353 -0.48 5.25 -6.86
N ALA A 354 -1.43 5.45 -5.95
CA ALA A 354 -2.73 4.79 -5.90
C ALA A 354 -3.80 5.74 -5.35
N ASP A 355 -5.07 5.48 -5.68
CA ASP A 355 -6.28 6.16 -5.17
C ASP A 355 -6.90 5.42 -3.96
#